data_AF-A0A3D2MCM0-F1
#
_entry.id   AF-A0A3D2MCM0-F1
#
_cell.length_a   1.000
_cell.length_b   1.000
_cell.length_c   1.000
_cell.angle_alpha   90.00
_cell.angle_beta   90.00
_cell.angle_gamma   90.00
#
_symmetry.space_group_name_H-M   'P 1'
#
loop_
_entity.id
_entity.type
_entity.pdbx_description
1 polymer ?
#
loop_
_entity_poly.entity_id
_entity_poly.type
_entity_poly.pdbx_seq_one_letter_code
_entity_poly.pdbx_strand_id
1 'polypeptide(L)' 'MQKFYGKIEKVYIPTENNQDVMFSNKIGFIIKIDDKLYRFETEQNEENSQILRDDEVVIIIQTIDNHDFFDIRKLEDE' A
#
# COMPACT_ATOMS: atom_id res chain seq x y z
N MET A 1 -3.95 -6.74 15.85
CA MET A 1 -3.38 -5.68 15.00
C MET A 1 -1.87 -5.85 14.99
N GLN A 2 -1.27 -5.97 13.80
CA GLN A 2 0.17 -6.06 13.59
C GLN A 2 0.62 -4.85 12.77
N LYS A 3 1.84 -4.38 12.99
CA LYS A 3 2.42 -3.26 12.24
C LYS A 3 3.76 -3.68 11.65
N PHE A 4 3.96 -3.35 10.39
CA PHE A 4 5.23 -3.53 9.69
C PHE A 4 5.69 -2.18 9.16
N TYR A 5 7.00 -1.96 9.17
CA TYR A 5 7.60 -0.74 8.68
C TYR A 5 8.41 -1.06 7.44
N GLY A 6 8.34 -0.20 6.45
CA GLY A 6 9.05 -0.43 5.21
C GLY A 6 9.18 0.84 4.39
N LYS A 7 9.90 0.72 3.28
CA LYS A 7 10.14 1.81 2.34
C LYS A 7 9.49 1.50 1.00
N ILE A 8 8.85 2.50 0.39
CA ILE A 8 8.21 2.34 -0.92
C ILE A 8 9.27 2.27 -2.00
N GLU A 9 9.35 1.12 -2.67
CA GLU A 9 10.21 0.94 -3.85
C GLU A 9 9.49 1.35 -5.13
N LYS A 10 8.17 1.13 -5.21
CA LYS A 10 7.36 1.46 -6.38
C LYS A 10 5.90 1.71 -6.01
N VAL A 11 5.30 2.72 -6.65
CA VAL A 11 3.85 2.96 -6.69
C VAL A 11 3.36 2.71 -8.12
N TYR A 12 2.20 2.08 -8.27
CA TYR A 12 1.59 1.82 -9.57
C TYR A 12 0.07 1.74 -9.46
N ILE A 13 -0.64 1.91 -10.58
CA ILE A 13 -2.07 1.66 -10.64
C ILE A 13 -2.27 0.22 -11.15
N PRO A 14 -2.84 -0.69 -10.34
CA PRO A 14 -3.15 -2.02 -10.80
C PRO A 14 -4.30 -1.95 -11.80
N THR A 15 -4.14 -2.67 -12.91
CA THR A 15 -5.16 -2.86 -13.93
C THR A 15 -5.57 -4.32 -13.96
N GLU A 16 -6.85 -4.60 -13.69
CA GLU A 16 -7.42 -5.93 -13.90
C GLU A 16 -8.06 -5.97 -15.29
N ASN A 17 -7.86 -7.08 -16.03
CA ASN A 17 -8.60 -7.41 -17.27
C ASN A 17 -8.65 -6.30 -18.35
N ASN A 18 -7.52 -5.68 -18.69
CA ASN A 18 -7.45 -4.62 -19.72
C ASN A 18 -8.40 -3.42 -19.46
N GLN A 19 -8.85 -3.21 -18.21
CA GLN A 19 -9.52 -1.97 -17.88
C GLN A 19 -8.57 -0.80 -18.11
N ASP A 20 -9.10 0.25 -18.74
CA ASP A 20 -8.39 1.52 -18.89
C ASP A 20 -8.04 2.05 -17.50
N VAL A 21 -6.79 2.49 -17.35
CA VAL A 21 -6.23 2.99 -16.08
C VAL A 21 -7.11 4.10 -15.50
N MET A 22 -7.80 4.87 -16.34
CA MET A 22 -8.72 5.93 -15.93
C MET A 22 -9.91 5.46 -15.07
N PHE A 23 -10.25 4.17 -15.10
CA PHE A 23 -11.36 3.61 -14.32
C PHE A 23 -10.92 2.82 -13.09
N SER A 24 -9.62 2.66 -12.86
CA SER A 24 -9.13 1.96 -11.67
C SER A 24 -9.26 2.86 -10.45
N ASN A 25 -9.96 2.38 -9.43
CA ASN A 25 -10.02 3.01 -8.10
C ASN A 25 -8.98 2.42 -7.14
N LYS A 26 -8.04 1.60 -7.65
CA LYS A 26 -7.04 0.91 -6.84
C LYS A 26 -5.67 1.57 -6.98
N ILE A 27 -4.86 1.43 -5.95
CA ILE A 27 -3.45 1.80 -5.92
C ILE A 27 -2.62 0.63 -5.41
N GLY A 28 -1.46 0.45 -6.02
CA GLY A 28 -0.54 -0.65 -5.74
C GLY A 28 0.80 -0.14 -5.25
N PHE A 29 1.33 -0.81 -4.24
CA PHE A 29 2.63 -0.51 -3.62
C PHE A 29 3.53 -1.75 -3.65
N ILE A 30 4.79 -1.55 -4.01
CA ILE A 30 5.87 -2.48 -3.74
C ILE A 30 6.67 -1.89 -2.58
N ILE A 31 6.68 -2.58 -1.45
CA ILE A 31 7.28 -2.12 -0.21
C ILE A 31 8.42 -3.05 0.17
N LYS A 32 9.58 -2.46 0.49
CA LYS A 32 10.73 -3.18 1.03
C LYS A 32 10.62 -3.25 2.55
N ILE A 33 10.53 -4.46 3.09
CA ILE A 33 10.46 -4.78 4.52
C ILE A 33 11.52 -5.85 4.79
N ASP A 34 12.46 -5.61 5.71
CA ASP A 34 13.55 -6.54 6.05
C ASP A 34 14.26 -7.15 4.82
N ASP A 35 14.66 -6.30 3.87
CA ASP A 35 15.27 -6.67 2.58
C ASP A 35 14.43 -7.54 1.64
N LYS A 36 13.14 -7.74 1.92
CA LYS A 36 12.20 -8.45 1.06
C LYS A 36 11.17 -7.48 0.47
N LEU A 37 10.73 -7.76 -0.75
CA LEU A 37 9.73 -6.97 -1.45
C LEU A 37 8.36 -7.62 -1.29
N TYR A 38 7.39 -6.80 -0.87
CA TYR A 38 6.00 -7.19 -0.70
C TYR A 38 5.11 -6.33 -1.57
N ARG A 39 4.09 -6.95 -2.15
CA ARG A 39 3.08 -6.28 -2.99
C ARG A 39 1.81 -6.08 -2.18
N PHE A 40 1.31 -4.85 -2.16
CA PHE A 40 0.03 -4.50 -1.56
C PHE A 40 -0.82 -3.74 -2.59
N GLU A 41 -2.10 -4.06 -2.67
CA GLU A 41 -3.06 -3.40 -3.56
C GLU A 41 -4.33 -3.10 -2.79
N THR A 42 -4.71 -1.84 -2.73
CA THR A 42 -5.87 -1.38 -1.97
C THR A 42 -6.64 -0.32 -2.74
N GLU A 43 -7.84 0.03 -2.27
CA GLU A 43 -8.57 1.16 -2.82
C GLU A 43 -7.83 2.45 -2.53
N GLN A 44 -7.78 3.34 -3.53
CA GLN A 44 -7.20 4.65 -3.39
C GLN A 44 -8.08 5.50 -2.47
N ASN A 45 -7.45 6.18 -1.51
CA ASN A 45 -8.07 7.15 -0.62
C ASN A 45 -7.17 8.38 -0.45
N GLU A 46 -7.64 9.39 0.30
CA GLU A 46 -6.91 10.65 0.46
C GLU A 46 -5.52 10.44 1.08
N GLU A 47 -5.38 9.55 2.07
CA GLU A 47 -4.11 9.27 2.76
C GLU A 47 -3.13 8.51 1.85
N ASN A 48 -3.55 7.37 1.28
CA ASN A 48 -2.66 6.51 0.52
C ASN A 48 -2.33 7.06 -0.87
N SER A 49 -3.14 7.98 -1.41
CA SER A 49 -2.89 8.64 -2.69
C SER A 49 -1.67 9.57 -2.66
N GLN A 50 -1.25 10.01 -1.47
CA GLN A 50 -0.11 10.91 -1.27
C GLN A 50 1.21 10.15 -1.07
N ILE A 51 1.18 8.83 -0.97
CA ILE A 51 2.37 8.00 -0.78
C ILE A 51 3.15 7.91 -2.09
N LEU A 52 4.40 8.32 -2.06
CA LEU A 52 5.31 8.32 -3.20
C LEU A 52 6.43 7.30 -3.03
N ARG A 53 7.20 7.11 -4.11
CA ARG A 53 8.44 6.34 -4.05
C ARG A 53 9.38 6.96 -3.02
N ASP A 54 10.12 6.09 -2.33
CA ASP A 54 11.07 6.41 -1.28
C ASP A 54 10.47 6.87 0.05
N ASP A 55 9.14 7.03 0.14
CA ASP A 55 8.49 7.30 1.43
C ASP A 55 8.63 6.10 2.37
N GLU A 56 8.87 6.39 3.64
CA GLU A 56 8.75 5.43 4.72
C GLU A 56 7.27 5.30 5.11
N VAL A 57 6.83 4.06 5.30
CA VAL A 57 5.43 3.75 5.55
C VAL A 57 5.27 2.74 6.67
N VAL A 58 4.10 2.78 7.30
CA VAL A 58 3.62 1.72 8.18
C VAL A 58 2.48 0.96 7.50
N ILE A 59 2.62 -0.36 7.45
CA ILE A 59 1.56 -1.28 7.05
C ILE A 59 0.89 -1.78 8.33
N ILE A 60 -0.40 -1.54 8.48
CA ILE A 60 -1.19 -1.98 9.62
C ILE A 60 -2.05 -3.14 9.15
N ILE A 61 -1.84 -4.34 9.68
CA ILE A 61 -2.63 -5.53 9.35
C ILE A 61 -3.54 -5.87 10.53
N GLN A 62 -4.82 -6.08 10.26
CA GLN A 62 -5.82 -6.46 11.23
C GLN A 62 -6.65 -7.63 10.72
N THR A 63 -6.61 -8.75 11.42
CA THR A 63 -7.50 -9.88 11.17
C THR A 63 -8.81 -9.69 11.94
N ILE A 64 -9.94 -9.66 11.23
CA ILE A 64 -11.29 -9.61 11.80
C ILE A 64 -12.08 -10.76 11.19
N ASP A 65 -12.65 -11.63 12.04
CA ASP A 65 -13.45 -12.79 11.59
C ASP A 65 -12.75 -13.64 10.51
N ASN A 66 -11.48 -13.99 10.75
CA ASN A 66 -10.58 -14.70 9.81
C ASN A 66 -10.32 -14.00 8.46
N HIS A 67 -10.69 -12.73 8.31
CA HIS A 67 -10.36 -11.91 7.14
C HIS A 67 -9.28 -10.90 7.49
N ASP A 68 -8.23 -10.86 6.68
CA ASP A 68 -7.13 -9.90 6.84
C ASP A 68 -7.44 -8.59 6.12
N PHE A 69 -7.50 -7.52 6.89
CA PHE A 69 -7.59 -6.15 6.41
C PHE A 69 -6.23 -5.48 6.60
N PHE A 70 -5.87 -4.60 5.68
CA PHE A 70 -4.65 -3.83 5.82
C PHE A 70 -4.85 -2.38 5.40
N ASP A 71 -4.04 -1.52 6.01
CA ASP A 71 -3.95 -0.09 5.71
C ASP A 71 -2.48 0.31 5.58
N ILE A 72 -2.20 1.30 4.74
CA ILE A 72 -0.83 1.76 4.47
C ILE A 72 -0.81 3.27 4.63
N ARG A 73 0.06 3.75 5.51
CA ARG A 73 0.16 5.17 5.85
C ARG A 73 1.60 5.63 5.75
N LYS A 74 1.78 6.84 5.24
CA LYS A 74 3.06 7.55 5.27
C LYS A 74 3.46 7.81 6.71
N LEU A 75 4.73 7.61 7.03
CA LEU A 75 5.32 8.13 8.24
C LEU A 75 5.60 9.61 8.01
N GLU A 76 4.96 10.48 8.80
CA GLU A 76 5.31 11.89 8.82
C GLU A 76 6.60 12.06 9.64
N ASP A 77 7.58 12.77 9.09
CA ASP A 77 8.69 13.29 9.88
C ASP A 77 8.13 14.35 10.84
N GLU A 78 8.14 14.07 12.14
CA GLU A 78 7.82 15.05 13.20
C GLU A 78 8.69 16.31 13.12
#